data_AF-A0A9P7GPW2-F1
#
_entry.id   AF-A0A9P7GPW2-F1
#
_cell.length_a   1.000
_cell.length_b   1.000
_cell.length_c   1.000
_cell.angle_alpha   90.00
_cell.angle_beta   90.00
_cell.angle_gamma   90.00
#
_symmetry.space_group_name_H-M   'P 1'
#
loop_
_entity.id
_entity.type
_entity.pdbx_description
1 polymer ?
#
loop_
_entity_poly.entity_id
_entity_poly.type
_entity_poly.pdbx_seq_one_letter_code
_entity_poly.pdbx_strand_id
1 'polypeptide(L)'
;MGGCPVDHSAPVASPQQCPVDHNSSSSSSSSSSSSSSSFAWSRFLSTQSLPSSGTLSTDRETSSIPRQADGNWVYPSEAQFFAAMARKNHNPQAADMKTIVPIHNAVNERAWAEVLKWEAGRGGEACGGVKLVNFQGKPNEKSPKARWKMLLGFVAQLLSSILI
;
A
#
# COMPACT_ATOMS: atom_id res chain seq x y z
N MET A 1 11.62 20.11 -50.25
CA MET A 1 12.02 18.72 -50.56
C MET A 1 13.47 18.58 -50.14
N GLY A 2 13.73 17.88 -49.04
CA GLY A 2 15.07 17.74 -48.48
C GLY A 2 15.05 16.65 -47.40
N GLY A 3 14.86 15.42 -47.83
CA GLY A 3 15.12 14.24 -47.03
C GLY A 3 16.49 13.69 -47.43
N CYS A 4 17.34 13.41 -46.45
CA CYS A 4 18.55 12.62 -46.59
C CYS A 4 18.74 11.77 -45.31
N PRO A 5 19.31 10.57 -45.43
CA PRO A 5 18.81 9.33 -44.82
C PRO A 5 19.64 8.90 -43.61
N VAL A 6 19.03 8.22 -42.64
CA VAL A 6 19.75 7.61 -41.51
C VAL A 6 20.07 6.16 -41.88
N ASP A 7 21.37 5.86 -41.99
CA ASP A 7 21.88 4.51 -42.26
C ASP A 7 21.67 3.57 -41.07
N HIS A 8 21.13 2.38 -41.36
CA HIS A 8 21.15 1.24 -40.45
C HIS A 8 22.39 0.39 -40.73
N SER A 9 23.47 0.63 -39.98
CA SER A 9 24.62 -0.28 -39.91
C SER A 9 24.78 -0.81 -38.50
N ALA A 10 24.38 -2.07 -38.30
CA ALA A 10 24.69 -2.86 -37.12
C ALA A 10 26.14 -3.37 -37.17
N PRO A 11 26.75 -3.60 -35.99
CA PRO A 11 27.60 -4.77 -35.83
C PRO A 11 27.17 -5.67 -34.65
N VAL A 12 27.66 -6.90 -34.74
CA VAL A 12 27.26 -8.16 -34.11
C VAL A 12 27.77 -8.37 -32.66
N ALA A 13 26.92 -8.99 -31.85
CA ALA A 13 27.09 -9.93 -30.70
C ALA A 13 28.10 -9.71 -29.53
N SER A 14 27.52 -9.61 -28.32
CA SER A 14 27.77 -10.32 -27.03
C SER A 14 29.16 -10.33 -26.34
N PRO A 15 29.25 -10.64 -25.03
CA PRO A 15 28.53 -10.15 -23.84
C PRO A 15 29.53 -9.58 -22.79
N GLN A 16 29.18 -8.53 -22.04
CA GLN A 16 30.02 -8.05 -20.93
C GLN A 16 29.12 -7.81 -19.70
N GLN A 17 29.08 -8.81 -18.82
CA GLN A 17 28.65 -8.69 -17.43
C GLN A 17 29.48 -7.61 -16.73
N CYS A 18 28.83 -6.67 -16.04
CA CYS A 18 29.50 -5.81 -15.07
C CYS A 18 29.47 -6.51 -13.69
N PRO A 19 30.63 -6.80 -13.06
CA PRO A 19 30.70 -7.46 -11.76
C PRO A 19 30.40 -6.47 -10.64
N VAL A 20 29.43 -6.78 -9.78
CA VAL A 20 29.26 -6.13 -8.48
C VAL A 20 29.87 -7.04 -7.41
N ASP A 21 31.04 -6.63 -6.91
CA ASP A 21 31.72 -7.29 -5.80
C ASP A 21 31.07 -6.93 -4.47
N HIS A 22 30.49 -7.91 -3.78
CA HIS A 22 30.24 -7.85 -2.34
C HIS A 22 30.56 -9.20 -1.71
N ASN A 23 31.86 -9.49 -1.49
CA ASN A 23 32.24 -10.56 -0.57
C ASN A 23 33.10 -10.03 0.59
N SER A 24 32.44 -9.97 1.74
CA SER A 24 32.91 -10.31 3.09
C SER A 24 34.11 -9.59 3.71
N SER A 25 33.89 -8.97 4.88
CA SER A 25 34.64 -9.26 6.12
C SER A 25 33.92 -8.68 7.37
N SER A 26 33.33 -9.59 8.14
CA SER A 26 33.31 -9.71 9.61
C SER A 26 33.40 -8.50 10.57
N SER A 27 32.43 -8.54 11.51
CA SER A 27 32.51 -8.29 12.97
C SER A 27 32.67 -6.88 13.51
N SER A 28 31.62 -6.38 14.17
CA SER A 28 31.67 -6.08 15.62
C SER A 28 30.26 -5.90 16.18
N SER A 29 29.99 -6.67 17.23
CA SER A 29 28.85 -6.54 18.13
C SER A 29 28.93 -5.21 18.89
N SER A 30 27.83 -4.47 18.92
CA SER A 30 27.51 -3.64 20.09
C SER A 30 26.00 -3.57 20.26
N SER A 31 25.57 -4.22 21.34
CA SER A 31 24.27 -4.04 21.98
C SER A 31 24.00 -2.56 22.23
N SER A 32 22.90 -2.06 21.67
CA SER A 32 22.25 -0.85 22.17
C SER A 32 20.75 -1.09 22.19
N SER A 33 20.27 -1.29 23.42
CA SER A 33 18.89 -1.18 23.83
C SER A 33 18.24 0.05 23.22
N SER A 34 17.34 -0.15 22.27
CA SER A 34 16.42 0.86 21.79
C SER A 34 15.01 0.33 21.94
N SER A 35 14.31 0.94 22.90
CA SER A 35 12.93 0.73 23.28
C SER A 35 12.05 0.70 22.03
N SER A 36 11.81 -0.50 21.50
CA SER A 36 11.00 -0.70 20.32
C SER A 36 9.55 -0.52 20.73
N SER A 37 9.02 0.66 20.44
CA SER A 37 7.60 0.99 20.45
C SER A 37 6.87 -0.03 19.59
N SER A 38 6.45 -1.10 20.25
CA SER A 38 5.77 -2.23 19.63
C SER A 38 4.44 -1.74 19.10
N PHE A 39 4.35 -1.58 17.78
CA PHE A 39 3.08 -1.47 17.07
C PHE A 39 2.23 -2.70 17.44
N ALA A 40 0.94 -2.59 17.76
CA ALA A 40 0.17 -3.75 18.27
C ALA A 40 -0.07 -4.85 17.21
N TRP A 41 0.48 -4.67 16.02
CA TRP A 41 0.41 -5.58 14.90
C TRP A 41 1.38 -6.75 15.05
N SER A 42 2.46 -6.59 15.83
CA SER A 42 3.43 -7.65 16.12
C SER A 42 2.81 -8.86 16.84
N ARG A 43 1.66 -8.68 17.52
CA ARG A 43 0.96 -9.78 18.20
C ARG A 43 0.04 -10.59 17.29
N PHE A 44 -0.35 -10.07 16.13
CA PHE A 44 -1.16 -10.80 15.15
C PHE A 44 -0.32 -11.53 14.10
N LEU A 45 0.96 -11.17 13.95
CA LEU A 45 1.87 -11.71 12.93
C LEU A 45 2.71 -12.91 13.44
N SER A 46 2.48 -13.38 14.67
CA SER A 46 3.18 -14.57 15.16
C SER A 46 2.57 -15.83 14.58
N THR A 47 3.40 -16.55 13.81
CA THR A 47 3.24 -17.90 13.26
C THR A 47 2.61 -18.02 11.87
N GLN A 48 3.42 -17.75 10.83
CA GLN A 48 3.51 -18.68 9.71
C GLN A 48 4.89 -18.59 9.04
N SER A 49 5.50 -19.75 8.83
CA SER A 49 6.81 -19.96 8.24
C SER A 49 6.94 -19.39 6.83
N LEU A 50 8.06 -18.69 6.60
CA LEU A 50 8.53 -18.09 5.35
C LEU A 50 8.56 -19.08 4.16
N PRO A 51 7.98 -18.71 3.01
CA PRO A 51 8.61 -18.97 1.73
C PRO A 51 9.36 -17.71 1.26
N SER A 52 10.68 -17.92 1.10
CA SER A 52 11.63 -17.25 0.21
C SER A 52 11.13 -16.05 -0.58
N SER A 53 11.80 -14.91 -0.39
CA SER A 53 12.19 -13.92 -1.42
C SER A 53 11.38 -13.99 -2.72
N GLY A 54 10.08 -13.72 -2.60
CA GLY A 54 9.13 -13.83 -3.69
C GLY A 54 8.98 -12.48 -4.35
N THR A 55 9.12 -12.44 -5.67
CA THR A 55 8.61 -11.35 -6.52
C THR A 55 7.21 -10.97 -6.08
N LEU A 56 7.03 -9.73 -5.63
CA LEU A 56 5.71 -9.21 -5.24
C LEU A 56 4.75 -9.25 -6.42
N SER A 57 3.48 -9.58 -6.17
CA SER A 57 2.50 -9.57 -7.25
C SER A 57 2.34 -8.17 -7.85
N THR A 58 2.24 -8.12 -9.17
CA THR A 58 1.93 -6.89 -9.92
C THR A 58 0.47 -6.82 -10.35
N ASP A 59 -0.33 -7.84 -10.01
CA ASP A 59 -1.74 -7.91 -10.32
C ASP A 59 -2.53 -6.85 -9.55
N ARG A 60 -3.58 -6.32 -10.18
CA ARG A 60 -4.43 -5.28 -9.62
C ARG A 60 -5.87 -5.74 -9.57
N GLU A 61 -6.53 -5.41 -8.47
CA GLU A 61 -7.94 -5.73 -8.23
C GLU A 61 -8.81 -4.49 -8.50
N THR A 62 -9.95 -4.71 -9.18
CA THR A 62 -10.94 -3.66 -9.39
C THR A 62 -11.93 -3.65 -8.24
N SER A 63 -12.15 -2.49 -7.64
CA SER A 63 -13.04 -2.30 -6.49
C SER A 63 -14.52 -2.31 -6.88
N SER A 64 -15.41 -2.38 -5.91
CA SER A 64 -16.85 -2.14 -6.13
C SER A 64 -17.21 -0.64 -6.16
N ILE A 65 -16.24 0.22 -5.89
CA ILE A 65 -16.44 1.64 -5.64
C ILE A 65 -16.45 2.39 -6.98
N PRO A 66 -17.56 3.04 -7.36
CA PRO A 66 -17.64 3.84 -8.58
C PRO A 66 -16.81 5.12 -8.47
N ARG A 67 -16.08 5.42 -9.55
CA ARG A 67 -15.29 6.65 -9.69
C ARG A 67 -16.13 7.74 -10.36
N GLN A 68 -15.70 8.99 -10.19
CA GLN A 68 -16.34 10.14 -10.84
C GLN A 68 -16.28 10.07 -12.38
N ALA A 69 -15.10 9.79 -12.94
CA ALA A 69 -14.94 9.41 -14.35
C ALA A 69 -15.28 7.92 -14.49
N ASP A 70 -16.15 7.59 -15.43
CA ASP A 70 -16.83 6.30 -15.58
C ASP A 70 -15.96 5.06 -15.25
N GLY A 71 -16.57 4.07 -14.59
CA GLY A 71 -15.92 2.85 -14.12
C GLY A 71 -15.66 2.84 -12.60
N ASN A 72 -14.85 1.88 -12.16
CA ASN A 72 -14.58 1.61 -10.76
C ASN A 72 -13.13 1.96 -10.38
N TRP A 73 -12.88 2.17 -9.08
CA TRP A 73 -11.52 2.35 -8.59
C TRP A 73 -10.71 1.04 -8.75
N VAL A 74 -9.42 1.17 -9.03
CA VAL A 74 -8.50 0.01 -9.14
C VAL A 74 -7.45 0.13 -8.04
N TYR A 75 -7.35 -0.89 -7.21
CA TYR A 75 -6.40 -0.92 -6.11
C TYR A 75 -4.96 -1.08 -6.61
N PRO A 76 -3.96 -0.54 -5.89
CA PRO A 76 -2.56 -0.78 -6.21
C PRO A 76 -2.20 -2.26 -6.02
N SER A 77 -1.28 -2.75 -6.84
CA SER A 77 -0.72 -4.09 -6.64
C SER A 77 0.17 -4.16 -5.39
N GLU A 78 0.51 -5.37 -4.95
CA GLU A 78 1.42 -5.58 -3.83
C GLU A 78 2.76 -4.88 -4.03
N ALA A 79 3.33 -4.97 -5.23
CA ALA A 79 4.57 -4.27 -5.60
C ALA A 79 4.43 -2.74 -5.50
N GLN A 80 3.29 -2.19 -5.95
CA GLN A 80 3.03 -0.75 -5.87
C GLN A 80 2.82 -0.29 -4.42
N PHE A 81 2.13 -1.09 -3.61
CA PHE A 81 1.89 -0.80 -2.20
C PHE A 81 3.19 -0.84 -1.39
N PHE A 82 4.03 -1.85 -1.61
CA PHE A 82 5.38 -1.93 -1.05
C PHE A 82 6.25 -0.72 -1.41
N ALA A 83 6.29 -0.36 -2.69
CA ALA A 83 7.05 0.80 -3.16
C ALA A 83 6.54 2.12 -2.54
N ALA A 84 5.22 2.26 -2.39
CA ALA A 84 4.63 3.43 -1.76
C ALA A 84 5.00 3.54 -0.27
N MET A 85 5.06 2.42 0.45
CA MET A 85 5.54 2.37 1.84
C MET A 85 7.02 2.71 1.96
N ALA A 86 7.85 2.14 1.09
CA ALA A 86 9.29 2.40 1.09
C ALA A 86 9.60 3.89 0.86
N ARG A 87 8.87 4.56 -0.04
CA ARG A 87 8.99 6.03 -0.28
C ARG A 87 8.65 6.87 0.95
N LYS A 88 7.84 6.34 1.86
CA LYS A 88 7.44 7.00 3.11
C LYS A 88 8.37 6.65 4.28
N ASN A 89 9.55 6.07 4.02
CA ASN A 89 10.50 5.61 5.02
C ASN A 89 9.91 4.60 6.02
N HIS A 90 8.89 3.85 5.61
CA HIS A 90 8.48 2.65 6.34
C HIS A 90 9.43 1.49 5.97
N ASN A 91 9.54 0.49 6.85
CA ASN A 91 10.33 -0.73 6.61
C ASN A 91 9.40 -1.93 6.33
N PRO A 92 8.68 -1.96 5.20
CA PRO A 92 7.77 -3.05 4.89
C PRO A 92 8.54 -4.34 4.58
N GLN A 93 7.96 -5.48 4.97
CA GLN A 93 8.47 -6.79 4.55
C GLN A 93 7.68 -7.27 3.33
N ALA A 94 8.39 -7.77 2.32
CA ALA A 94 7.74 -8.27 1.10
C ALA A 94 6.79 -9.44 1.40
N ALA A 95 7.16 -10.32 2.34
CA ALA A 95 6.33 -11.46 2.77
C ALA A 95 4.97 -11.03 3.33
N ASP A 96 4.89 -9.85 3.96
CA ASP A 96 3.65 -9.37 4.57
C ASP A 96 2.66 -8.83 3.54
N MET A 97 3.10 -8.49 2.32
CA MET A 97 2.26 -7.79 1.33
C MET A 97 1.07 -8.64 0.90
N LYS A 98 1.28 -9.95 0.78
CA LYS A 98 0.25 -10.94 0.45
C LYS A 98 -0.90 -10.98 1.45
N THR A 99 -0.67 -10.57 2.69
CA THR A 99 -1.68 -10.53 3.74
C THR A 99 -2.21 -9.11 3.94
N ILE A 100 -1.31 -8.13 3.97
CA ILE A 100 -1.64 -6.74 4.27
C ILE A 100 -2.52 -6.12 3.19
N VAL A 101 -2.19 -6.28 1.91
CA VAL A 101 -2.90 -5.61 0.82
C VAL A 101 -4.37 -6.03 0.72
N PRO A 102 -4.72 -7.34 0.73
CA PRO A 102 -6.12 -7.78 0.73
C PRO A 102 -6.91 -7.26 1.94
N ILE A 103 -6.29 -7.18 3.13
CA ILE A 103 -6.94 -6.63 4.32
C ILE A 103 -7.28 -5.15 4.12
N HIS A 104 -6.36 -4.35 3.56
CA HIS A 104 -6.61 -2.93 3.28
C HIS A 104 -7.74 -2.75 2.27
N ASN A 105 -7.74 -3.54 1.18
CA ASN A 105 -8.81 -3.51 0.20
C ASN A 105 -10.16 -3.86 0.85
N ALA A 106 -10.22 -4.91 1.66
CA ALA A 106 -11.43 -5.32 2.36
C ALA A 106 -11.95 -4.25 3.34
N VAL A 107 -11.06 -3.53 4.01
CA VAL A 107 -11.44 -2.39 4.88
C VAL A 107 -12.06 -1.27 4.06
N ASN A 108 -11.51 -0.95 2.89
CA ASN A 108 -12.06 0.07 1.99
C ASN A 108 -13.44 -0.33 1.45
N GLU A 109 -13.61 -1.58 1.03
CA GLU A 109 -14.89 -2.12 0.55
C GLU A 109 -15.96 -2.09 1.65
N ARG A 110 -15.58 -2.47 2.88
CA ARG A 110 -16.49 -2.38 4.02
C ARG A 110 -16.87 -0.93 4.33
N ALA A 111 -15.91 -0.02 4.30
CA ALA A 111 -16.18 1.41 4.53
C ALA A 111 -17.14 1.96 3.47
N TRP A 112 -16.97 1.55 2.21
CA TRP A 112 -17.88 1.91 1.13
C TRP A 112 -19.31 1.42 1.36
N ALA A 113 -19.49 0.17 1.81
CA ALA A 113 -20.81 -0.35 2.14
C ALA A 113 -21.52 0.48 3.24
N GLU A 114 -20.78 0.95 4.24
CA GLU A 114 -21.33 1.84 5.27
C GLU A 114 -21.68 3.23 4.72
N VAL A 115 -20.92 3.76 3.76
CA VAL A 115 -21.25 5.00 3.05
C VAL A 115 -22.55 4.84 2.27
N LEU A 116 -22.69 3.76 1.50
CA LEU A 116 -23.94 3.48 0.77
C LEU A 116 -25.14 3.36 1.71
N LYS A 117 -24.97 2.68 2.85
CA LYS A 117 -26.01 2.58 3.88
C LYS A 117 -26.36 3.94 4.48
N TRP A 118 -25.37 4.81 4.67
CA TRP A 118 -25.59 6.16 5.16
C TRP A 118 -26.34 7.03 4.15
N GLU A 119 -26.01 6.92 2.87
CA GLU A 119 -26.62 7.67 1.76
C GLU A 119 -27.99 7.12 1.31
N ALA A 120 -28.33 5.90 1.71
CA ALA A 120 -29.61 5.28 1.38
C ALA A 120 -30.78 6.18 1.81
N GLY A 121 -31.66 6.51 0.86
CA GLY A 121 -32.82 7.39 1.09
C GLY A 121 -32.50 8.88 1.17
N ARG A 122 -31.25 9.31 0.91
CA ARG A 122 -30.83 10.73 0.95
C ARG A 122 -30.77 11.41 -0.42
N GLY A 123 -31.29 10.75 -1.46
CA GLY A 123 -31.37 11.32 -2.81
C GLY A 123 -30.16 11.06 -3.71
N GLY A 124 -29.18 10.28 -3.28
CA GLY A 124 -28.05 9.89 -4.13
C GLY A 124 -28.46 9.19 -5.43
N GLU A 125 -29.55 8.42 -5.41
CA GLU A 125 -30.07 7.74 -6.60
C GLU A 125 -30.70 8.70 -7.62
N ALA A 126 -31.33 9.78 -7.17
CA ALA A 126 -31.92 10.80 -8.05
C ALA A 126 -30.84 11.57 -8.86
N CYS A 127 -29.61 11.57 -8.37
CA CYS A 127 -28.47 12.28 -8.96
C CYS A 127 -27.52 11.35 -9.75
N GLY A 128 -27.97 10.16 -10.16
CA GLY A 128 -27.14 9.23 -10.94
C GLY A 128 -26.23 8.33 -10.09
N GLY A 129 -26.53 8.19 -8.79
CA GLY A 129 -25.83 7.31 -7.86
C GLY A 129 -24.69 7.97 -7.09
N VAL A 130 -24.35 7.39 -5.93
CA VAL A 130 -23.24 7.86 -5.09
C VAL A 130 -21.92 7.43 -5.73
N LYS A 131 -21.00 8.38 -5.93
CA LYS A 131 -19.66 8.16 -6.52
C LYS A 131 -18.57 8.71 -5.61
N LEU A 132 -17.42 8.05 -5.56
CA LEU A 132 -16.27 8.50 -4.77
C LEU A 132 -15.34 9.37 -5.62
N VAL A 133 -15.10 10.62 -5.18
CA VAL A 133 -14.25 11.61 -5.86
C VAL A 133 -12.76 11.37 -5.59
N ASN A 134 -12.37 11.22 -4.31
CA ASN A 134 -11.03 10.80 -3.93
C ASN A 134 -11.10 9.99 -2.64
N PHE A 135 -10.03 9.24 -2.39
CA PHE A 135 -9.75 8.73 -1.07
C PHE A 135 -8.87 9.73 -0.30
N GLN A 136 -9.25 10.00 0.95
CA GLN A 136 -8.53 10.94 1.81
C GLN A 136 -8.32 10.33 3.20
N GLY A 137 -7.06 9.98 3.50
CA GLY A 137 -6.64 9.65 4.85
C GLY A 137 -6.53 10.90 5.73
N LYS A 138 -7.19 10.89 6.90
CA LYS A 138 -7.09 11.95 7.92
C LYS A 138 -6.53 11.42 9.25
N PRO A 139 -5.25 10.97 9.29
CA PRO A 139 -4.68 10.31 10.47
C PRO A 139 -4.55 11.22 11.70
N ASN A 140 -4.42 12.54 11.50
CA ASN A 140 -4.27 13.50 12.59
C ASN A 140 -5.62 14.02 13.13
N GLU A 141 -6.72 13.81 12.40
CA GLU A 141 -8.05 14.29 12.79
C GLU A 141 -8.81 13.20 13.56
N LYS A 142 -8.74 13.26 14.89
CA LYS A 142 -9.50 12.33 15.74
C LYS A 142 -10.99 12.68 15.73
N SER A 143 -11.83 11.73 15.32
CA SER A 143 -13.29 11.86 15.40
C SER A 143 -13.76 12.07 16.84
N PRO A 144 -14.92 12.72 17.07
CA PRO A 144 -15.48 12.89 18.42
C PRO A 144 -15.60 11.56 19.18
N LYS A 145 -16.01 10.50 18.47
CA LYS A 145 -16.09 9.13 19.01
C LYS A 145 -14.72 8.59 19.44
N ALA A 146 -13.67 8.85 18.66
CA ALA A 146 -12.31 8.47 19.01
C ALA A 146 -11.80 9.25 20.25
N ARG A 147 -12.11 10.56 20.34
CA ARG A 147 -11.75 11.39 21.51
C ARG A 147 -12.39 10.85 22.80
N TRP A 148 -13.68 10.48 22.76
CA TRP A 148 -14.37 9.90 23.90
C TRP A 148 -13.83 8.53 24.31
N LYS A 149 -13.53 7.66 23.34
CA LYS A 149 -12.90 6.36 23.63
C LYS A 149 -11.51 6.51 24.26
N MET A 150 -10.73 7.51 23.81
CA MET A 150 -9.44 7.84 24.43
C MET A 150 -9.61 8.36 25.86
N LEU A 151 -10.63 9.18 26.14
CA LEU A 151 -10.95 9.64 27.50
C LEU A 151 -11.27 8.47 28.45
N LEU A 152 -11.88 7.41 27.91
CA LEU A 152 -12.20 6.17 28.66
C LEU A 152 -11.04 5.15 28.69
N GLY A 153 -9.83 5.54 28.29
CA GLY A 153 -8.63 4.69 28.40
C GLY A 153 -8.44 3.66 27.28
N PHE A 154 -9.26 3.69 26.22
CA PHE A 154 -9.04 2.82 25.06
C PHE A 154 -7.95 3.42 24.16
N VAL A 155 -6.83 2.70 23.99
CA VAL A 155 -5.75 3.08 23.09
C VAL A 155 -6.24 2.97 21.64
N ALA A 156 -6.50 4.12 21.01
CA ALA A 156 -6.71 4.20 19.57
C ALA A 156 -5.34 4.21 18.89
N GLN A 157 -4.87 3.05 18.43
CA GLN A 157 -3.71 3.00 17.55
C GLN A 157 -4.12 3.58 16.19
N LEU A 158 -3.67 4.81 15.95
CA LEU A 158 -3.69 5.43 14.64
C LEU A 158 -2.69 4.69 13.77
N LEU A 159 -3.19 3.88 12.83
CA LEU A 159 -2.40 3.46 11.68
C LEU A 159 -2.10 4.69 10.85
N SER A 160 -1.01 5.33 11.21
CA SER A 160 -0.51 6.47 10.48
C SER A 160 -0.04 5.98 9.12
N SER A 161 -0.73 6.46 8.09
CA SER A 161 -0.12 6.79 6.80
C SER A 161 0.08 5.72 5.73
N ILE A 162 -0.80 4.71 5.60
CA ILE A 162 -1.08 4.13 4.26
C ILE A 162 -2.58 3.82 4.10
N LEU A 163 -3.37 4.88 3.97
CA LEU A 163 -4.64 4.79 3.26
C LEU A 163 -4.48 5.78 2.09
N ILE A 164 -4.45 5.22 0.87
CA ILE A 164 -4.77 6.00 -0.33
C ILE A 164 -6.21 6.41 -0.14
#